data_AF-A0A257XG42-F1
#
_entry.id   AF-A0A257XG42-F1
#
_cell.length_a   1.000
_cell.length_b   1.000
_cell.length_c   1.000
_cell.angle_alpha   90.00
_cell.angle_beta   90.00
_cell.angle_gamma   90.00
#
_symmetry.space_group_name_H-M   'P 1'
#
loop_
_entity.id
_entity.type
_entity.pdbx_description
1 polymer ?
#
loop_
_entity_poly.entity_id
_entity_poly.type
_entity_poly.pdbx_seq_one_letter_code
_entity_poly.pdbx_strand_id
1 'polypeptide(L)'
;RDYDYLTSDAEALIAKLERLTDLRGHDTIDAWSALARAGDWRALVAALLAQHYDPLYRRSQQYNFARHPDAPIFEAERLDAAGIDALAVQIIRHTVQGSRDEVSARTAQMR
;
A
#
# COMPACT_ATOMS: atom_id res chain seq x y z
N ARG A 1 8.30 1.93 21.48
CA ARG A 1 7.57 0.77 20.92
C ARG A 1 6.17 1.30 20.67
N ASP A 2 5.91 1.76 19.46
CA ASP A 2 4.86 2.76 19.23
C ASP A 2 3.48 2.15 19.00
N TYR A 3 3.35 0.82 19.13
CA TYR A 3 2.14 0.07 18.79
C TYR A 3 1.72 -0.95 19.85
N ASP A 4 2.40 -1.01 21.00
CA ASP A 4 2.11 -2.03 22.03
C ASP A 4 0.67 -1.92 22.56
N TYR A 5 0.10 -0.71 22.55
CA TYR A 5 -1.28 -0.44 22.95
C TYR A 5 -2.33 -1.10 22.03
N LEU A 6 -1.96 -1.48 20.80
CA LEU A 6 -2.87 -2.16 19.87
C LEU A 6 -3.03 -3.64 20.21
N THR A 7 -2.04 -4.20 20.91
CA THR A 7 -2.00 -5.61 21.32
C THR A 7 -2.34 -5.81 22.80
N SER A 8 -2.51 -4.72 23.55
CA SER A 8 -2.75 -4.78 25.00
C SER A 8 -4.20 -5.07 25.39
N ASP A 9 -5.15 -4.88 24.47
CA ASP A 9 -6.57 -5.13 24.71
C ASP A 9 -7.22 -5.77 23.47
N ALA A 10 -7.33 -7.10 23.50
CA ALA A 10 -7.90 -7.88 22.42
C ALA A 10 -9.40 -7.61 22.24
N GLU A 11 -10.17 -7.43 23.32
CA GLU A 11 -11.61 -7.23 23.22
C GLU A 11 -11.95 -5.84 22.67
N ALA A 12 -11.17 -4.81 23.02
CA ALA A 12 -11.31 -3.49 22.39
C ALA A 12 -11.01 -3.52 20.88
N LEU A 13 -10.12 -4.40 20.41
CA LEU A 13 -9.91 -4.62 18.98
C LEU A 13 -11.08 -5.37 18.35
N ILE A 14 -11.57 -6.45 19.00
CA ILE A 14 -12.68 -7.26 18.51
C ILE A 14 -13.94 -6.42 18.31
N ALA A 15 -14.27 -5.53 19.25
CA ALA A 15 -15.41 -4.60 19.11
C ALA A 15 -15.30 -3.67 17.89
N LYS A 16 -14.09 -3.42 17.38
CA LYS A 16 -13.87 -2.70 16.12
C LYS A 16 -14.04 -3.62 14.91
N LEU A 17 -13.54 -4.86 15.01
CA LEU A 17 -13.67 -5.87 13.95
C LEU A 17 -15.13 -6.24 13.70
N GLU A 18 -15.97 -6.30 14.73
CA GLU A 18 -17.42 -6.57 14.61
C GLU A 18 -18.14 -5.57 13.69
N ARG A 19 -17.63 -4.34 13.56
CA ARG A 19 -18.19 -3.34 12.63
C ARG A 19 -17.94 -3.68 11.16
N LEU A 20 -17.07 -4.64 10.88
CA LEU A 20 -16.74 -5.12 9.54
C LEU A 20 -17.58 -6.35 9.15
N THR A 21 -18.48 -6.81 10.01
CA THR A 21 -19.28 -8.03 9.79
C THR A 21 -20.07 -7.99 8.48
N ASP A 22 -20.70 -6.86 8.16
CA ASP A 22 -21.46 -6.71 6.90
C ASP A 22 -20.56 -6.81 5.65
N LEU A 23 -19.27 -6.48 5.77
CA LEU A 23 -18.32 -6.48 4.67
C LEU A 23 -17.56 -7.82 4.53
N ARG A 24 -17.37 -8.54 5.64
CA ARG A 24 -16.48 -9.72 5.71
C ARG A 24 -17.18 -11.01 6.09
N GLY A 25 -18.40 -10.93 6.61
CA GLY A 25 -19.17 -12.05 7.13
C GLY A 25 -18.75 -12.45 8.55
N HIS A 26 -19.67 -13.06 9.28
CA HIS A 26 -19.49 -13.47 10.67
C HIS A 26 -18.32 -14.44 10.83
N ASP A 27 -18.23 -15.50 10.01
CA ASP A 27 -17.16 -16.50 10.09
C ASP A 27 -15.75 -15.88 10.05
N THR A 28 -15.55 -14.86 9.21
CA THR A 28 -14.27 -14.15 9.10
C THR A 28 -13.97 -13.34 10.37
N ILE A 29 -14.99 -12.64 10.89
CA ILE A 29 -14.86 -11.87 12.13
C ILE A 29 -14.59 -12.78 13.33
N ASP A 30 -15.24 -13.94 13.40
CA ASP A 30 -15.03 -14.93 14.44
C ASP A 30 -13.61 -15.49 14.38
N ALA A 31 -13.11 -15.82 13.19
CA ALA A 31 -11.73 -16.28 13.00
C ALA A 31 -10.71 -15.22 13.43
N TRP A 32 -10.91 -13.95 13.07
CA TRP A 32 -10.03 -12.86 13.51
C TRP A 32 -10.10 -12.62 15.01
N SER A 33 -11.29 -12.71 15.59
CA SER A 33 -11.49 -12.56 17.03
C SER A 33 -10.80 -13.66 17.81
N ALA A 34 -10.82 -14.90 17.31
CA ALA A 34 -10.09 -16.01 17.89
C ALA A 34 -8.56 -15.76 17.87
N LEU A 35 -8.01 -15.24 16.76
CA LEU A 35 -6.60 -14.89 16.67
C LEU A 35 -6.22 -13.76 17.66
N ALA A 36 -7.06 -12.74 17.80
CA ALA A 36 -6.86 -11.65 18.75
C ALA A 36 -6.84 -12.17 20.20
N ARG A 37 -7.80 -13.02 20.58
CA ARG A 37 -7.87 -13.63 21.92
C ARG A 37 -6.70 -14.57 22.21
N ALA A 38 -6.22 -15.27 21.19
CA ALA A 38 -5.02 -16.11 21.28
C ALA A 38 -3.72 -15.30 21.34
N GLY A 39 -3.76 -13.98 21.11
CA GLY A 39 -2.58 -13.13 21.02
C GLY A 39 -1.72 -13.40 19.78
N ASP A 40 -2.26 -14.09 18.77
CA ASP A 40 -1.56 -14.34 17.51
C ASP A 40 -1.68 -13.13 16.57
N TRP A 41 -1.02 -12.04 16.98
CA TRP A 41 -1.05 -10.77 16.28
C TRP A 41 -0.48 -10.86 14.88
N ARG A 42 0.52 -11.72 14.68
CA ARG A 42 1.15 -11.91 13.36
C ARG A 42 0.14 -12.51 12.38
N ALA A 43 -0.56 -13.57 12.77
CA ALA A 43 -1.58 -14.17 11.91
C ALA A 43 -2.76 -13.21 11.69
N LEU A 44 -3.22 -12.51 12.74
CA LEU A 44 -4.31 -11.55 12.63
C LEU A 44 -3.99 -10.42 11.65
N VAL A 45 -2.82 -9.79 11.78
CA VAL A 45 -2.40 -8.69 10.90
C VAL A 45 -2.28 -9.18 9.46
N ALA A 46 -1.69 -10.36 9.22
CA ALA A 46 -1.60 -10.92 7.87
C ALA A 46 -2.99 -11.14 7.25
N ALA A 47 -3.95 -11.66 8.02
CA ALA A 47 -5.32 -11.87 7.55
C ALA A 47 -6.02 -10.54 7.24
N LEU A 48 -5.89 -9.54 8.13
CA LEU A 48 -6.45 -8.20 7.92
C LEU A 48 -5.90 -7.52 6.68
N LEU A 49 -4.59 -7.64 6.43
CA LEU A 49 -3.97 -7.08 5.23
C LEU A 49 -4.54 -7.74 3.96
N ALA A 50 -4.45 -9.06 3.87
CA ALA A 50 -4.83 -9.78 2.67
C ALA A 50 -6.33 -9.68 2.35
N GLN A 51 -7.18 -9.75 3.39
CA GLN A 51 -8.63 -9.88 3.20
C GLN A 51 -9.36 -8.55 3.30
N HIS A 52 -8.84 -7.58 4.07
CA HIS A 52 -9.46 -6.28 4.24
C HIS A 52 -8.70 -5.16 3.55
N TYR A 53 -7.43 -4.95 3.85
CA TYR A 53 -6.70 -3.77 3.38
C TYR A 53 -6.36 -3.83 1.88
N ASP A 54 -5.70 -4.91 1.42
CA ASP A 54 -5.18 -5.04 0.06
C ASP A 54 -6.25 -4.92 -1.04
N PRO A 55 -7.46 -5.49 -0.90
CA PRO A 55 -8.52 -5.28 -1.88
C PRO A 55 -8.97 -3.81 -1.98
N LEU A 56 -9.12 -3.14 -0.84
CA LEU A 56 -9.49 -1.72 -0.80
C LEU A 56 -8.38 -0.84 -1.36
N TYR A 57 -7.13 -1.16 -1.04
CA TYR A 57 -5.96 -0.47 -1.54
C TYR A 57 -5.83 -0.59 -3.05
N ARG A 58 -5.94 -1.80 -3.61
CA ARG A 58 -5.93 -2.02 -5.06
C ARG A 58 -7.04 -1.27 -5.78
N ARG A 59 -8.27 -1.30 -5.23
CA ARG A 59 -9.39 -0.53 -5.78
C ARG A 59 -9.07 0.97 -5.79
N SER A 60 -8.57 1.51 -4.67
CA SER A 60 -8.15 2.91 -4.58
C SER A 60 -7.04 3.25 -5.57
N GLN A 61 -6.04 2.38 -5.72
CA GLN A 61 -4.95 2.59 -6.66
C GLN A 61 -5.42 2.66 -8.11
N GLN A 62 -6.33 1.77 -8.52
CA GLN A 62 -6.89 1.78 -9.87
C GLN A 62 -7.63 3.08 -10.19
N TYR A 63 -8.37 3.64 -9.23
CA TYR A 63 -9.10 4.90 -9.44
C TYR A 63 -8.21 6.14 -9.37
N ASN A 64 -7.28 6.21 -8.42
CA ASN A 64 -6.50 7.43 -8.15
C ASN A 64 -5.19 7.50 -8.94
N PHE A 65 -4.67 6.37 -9.41
CA PHE A 65 -3.40 6.29 -10.14
C PHE A 65 -3.59 5.54 -11.46
N ALA A 66 -4.47 6.02 -12.33
CA ALA A 66 -4.75 5.40 -13.62
C ALA A 66 -3.51 5.19 -14.52
N ARG A 67 -2.45 6.01 -14.33
CA ARG A 67 -1.16 5.89 -15.03
C ARG A 67 -0.14 5.01 -14.32
N HIS A 68 -0.48 4.43 -13.16
CA HIS A 68 0.42 3.58 -12.39
C HIS A 68 0.96 2.37 -13.18
N PRO A 69 0.18 1.71 -14.07
CA PRO A 69 0.72 0.60 -14.86
C PRO A 69 1.90 0.98 -15.75
N ASP A 70 1.95 2.24 -16.20
CA ASP A 70 2.99 2.77 -17.09
C ASP A 70 4.10 3.52 -16.31
N ALA A 71 4.05 3.48 -14.97
CA ALA A 71 5.00 4.19 -14.14
C ALA A 71 6.39 3.54 -14.25
N PRO A 72 7.46 4.34 -14.42
CA PRO A 72 8.83 3.83 -14.42
C PRO A 72 9.18 3.22 -13.06
N ILE A 73 9.82 2.05 -13.08
CA ILE A 73 10.32 1.37 -11.89
C ILE A 73 11.77 1.80 -11.65
N PHE A 74 12.07 2.22 -10.43
CA PHE A 74 13.43 2.53 -9.99
C PHE A 74 13.82 1.60 -8.85
N GLU A 75 14.93 0.89 -9.00
CA GLU A 75 15.46 0.03 -7.95
C GLU A 75 16.31 0.84 -6.97
N ALA A 76 16.04 0.67 -5.67
CA ALA A 76 16.83 1.28 -4.61
C ALA A 76 17.71 0.21 -3.96
N GLU A 77 19.02 0.28 -4.18
CA GLU A 77 19.98 -0.66 -3.56
C GLU A 77 20.02 -0.50 -2.04
N ARG A 78 19.88 0.73 -1.54
CA ARG A 78 19.88 1.09 -0.11
C ARG A 78 18.89 2.21 0.16
N LEU A 79 18.28 2.18 1.36
CA LEU A 79 17.33 3.20 1.83
C LEU A 79 17.95 4.13 2.90
N ASP A 80 19.27 4.30 2.89
CA ASP A 80 19.94 5.33 3.69
C ASP A 80 19.94 6.68 2.96
N ALA A 81 20.35 7.74 3.64
CA ALA A 81 20.29 9.11 3.09
C ALA A 81 20.97 9.21 1.71
N ALA A 82 22.17 8.65 1.57
CA ALA A 82 22.92 8.68 0.31
C ALA A 82 22.23 7.87 -0.81
N GLY A 83 21.64 6.71 -0.48
CA GLY A 83 20.87 5.92 -1.43
C GLY A 83 19.60 6.63 -1.90
N ILE A 84 18.89 7.30 -0.98
CA ILE A 84 17.69 8.10 -1.29
C ILE A 84 18.06 9.29 -2.19
N ASP A 85 19.13 10.02 -1.89
CA ASP A 85 19.60 11.15 -2.70
C ASP A 85 19.96 10.71 -4.12
N ALA A 86 20.66 9.59 -4.26
CA ALA A 86 21.02 9.03 -5.57
C ALA A 86 19.77 8.63 -6.38
N LEU A 87 18.79 7.99 -5.73
CA LEU A 87 17.52 7.60 -6.36
C LEU A 87 16.72 8.82 -6.81
N ALA A 88 16.66 9.88 -5.99
CA ALA A 88 15.98 11.12 -6.33
C ALA A 88 16.57 11.76 -7.60
N VAL A 89 17.89 11.77 -7.75
CA VAL A 89 18.56 12.25 -8.97
C VAL A 89 18.18 11.42 -10.19
N GLN A 90 18.07 10.09 -10.06
CA GLN A 90 17.63 9.21 -11.15
C GLN A 90 16.20 9.53 -11.59
N ILE A 91 15.28 9.71 -10.63
CA ILE A 91 13.88 10.07 -10.90
C ILE A 91 13.81 11.40 -11.65
N ILE A 92 14.49 12.45 -11.16
CA ILE A 92 14.51 13.77 -11.81
C ILE A 92 15.01 13.66 -13.26
N ARG A 93 16.10 12.91 -13.48
CA ARG A 93 16.66 12.71 -14.82
C ARG A 93 15.68 12.03 -15.77
N HIS A 94 14.99 10.99 -15.30
CA HIS A 94 13.99 10.27 -16.09
C HIS A 94 12.79 11.16 -16.45
N THR A 95 12.28 11.95 -15.50
CA THR A 95 11.16 12.87 -15.74
C THR A 95 11.51 13.96 -16.76
N VAL A 96 12.73 14.51 -16.69
CA VAL A 96 13.20 15.52 -17.66
C VAL A 96 13.35 14.94 -19.06
N GLN A 97 13.81 13.69 -19.18
CA GLN A 97 13.97 13.02 -20.48
C GLN A 97 12.60 12.70 -21.11
N GLY A 98 11.66 12.15 -20.34
CA GLY A 98 10.31 11.87 -20.83
C GLY A 98 9.57 13.13 -21.31
N SER A 99 9.72 14.26 -20.61
CA SER A 99 9.13 15.53 -21.03
C SER A 99 9.72 16.07 -22.34
N ARG A 100 11.02 15.86 -22.60
CA ARG A 100 11.67 16.27 -23.85
C ARG A 100 11.20 15.42 -25.03
N ASP A 101 11.06 14.11 -24.82
CA ASP A 101 10.66 13.17 -25.86
C ASP A 101 9.20 13.40 -26.30
N GLU A 102 8.29 13.70 -25.36
CA GLU A 102 6.90 14.07 -25.66
C GLU A 102 6.77 15.38 -26.47
N VAL A 103 7.55 16.41 -26.13
CA VAL A 103 7.55 17.70 -26.85
C VAL A 103 8.06 17.52 -28.29
N SER A 104 9.10 16.71 -28.47
CA SER A 104 9.68 16.44 -29.78
C SER A 104 8.72 15.63 -30.68
N ALA A 105 8.05 14.62 -30.13
CA ALA A 105 7.03 13.84 -30.84
C ALA A 105 5.83 14.70 -31.30
N ARG A 106 5.37 15.62 -30.44
CA ARG A 106 4.25 16.52 -30.77
C ARG A 106 4.60 17.54 -31.84
N THR A 107 5.87 17.97 -31.89
CA THR A 107 6.39 18.90 -32.92
C THR A 107 6.54 18.21 -34.28
N ALA A 108 6.88 16.91 -34.29
CA ALA A 108 7.00 16.12 -35.51
C ALA A 108 5.65 15.81 -36.18
N GLN A 109 4.55 15.75 -35.40
CA GLN A 109 3.21 15.41 -35.90
C GLN A 109 2.43 16.62 -36.48
N MET A 110 2.95 17.84 -36.35
CA MET A 110 2.40 19.08 -36.92
C MET A 110 3.09 19.52 -38.23
N ARG A 111 4.04 18.73 -38.74
CA ARG A 111 4.66 18.88 -40.07
C ARG A 111 4.11 17.83 -41.01
#